data_AF-A0A5E5QRS8-F1
#
_entry.id   AF-A0A5E5QRS8-F1
#
_cell.length_a   1.000
_cell.length_b   1.000
_cell.length_c   1.000
_cell.angle_alpha   90.00
_cell.angle_beta   90.00
_cell.angle_gamma   90.00
#
_symmetry.space_group_name_H-M   'P 1'
#
loop_
_entity.id
_entity.type
_entity.pdbx_description
1 polymer ?
#
loop_
_entity_poly.entity_id
_entity_poly.type
_entity_poly.pdbx_seq_one_letter_code
_entity_poly.pdbx_strand_id
1 'polypeptide(L)' 'TKNKKMSSLAKIFNVLKKQGQKVRRQFKGDTNPIFNLGHDITSDVDPENMAVLVGAVHNFRSSQ' A
#
# COMPACT_ATOMS: atom_id res chain seq x y z
N THR A 1 19.35 0.29 -14.72
CA THR A 1 18.54 0.47 -15.94
C THR A 1 17.08 0.67 -15.56
N LYS A 2 16.30 1.42 -16.36
CA LYS A 2 14.88 1.70 -16.10
C LYS A 2 14.06 0.41 -15.86
N ASN A 3 14.35 -0.66 -16.61
CA ASN A 3 13.67 -1.95 -16.46
C ASN A 3 13.87 -2.60 -15.08
N LYS A 4 15.05 -2.46 -14.48
CA LYS A 4 15.33 -2.97 -13.12
C LYS A 4 14.52 -2.20 -12.07
N LYS A 5 14.40 -0.88 -12.22
CA LYS A 5 13.59 -0.02 -11.32
C LYS A 5 12.09 -0.37 -11.41
N MET A 6 11.54 -0.53 -12.61
CA MET A 6 10.15 -0.96 -12.79
C MET A 6 9.87 -2.34 -12.19
N SER A 7 10.79 -3.30 -12.35
CA SER A 7 10.66 -4.63 -11.73
C SER A 7 10.64 -4.55 -10.19
N SER A 8 11.47 -3.69 -9.59
CA SER A 8 11.48 -3.47 -8.15
C SER A 8 10.17 -2.84 -7.65
N LEU A 9 9.66 -1.81 -8.32
CA LEU A 9 8.39 -1.17 -7.96
C LEU A 9 7.20 -2.14 -8.06
N ALA A 10 7.17 -3.00 -9.08
CA ALA A 10 6.13 -4.03 -9.21
C ALA A 10 6.16 -5.04 -8.04
N LYS A 11 7.35 -5.43 -7.58
CA LYS A 11 7.50 -6.30 -6.40
C LYS A 11 7.00 -5.61 -5.13
N ILE A 12 7.35 -4.34 -4.93
CA ILE A 12 6.91 -3.52 -3.79
C ILE A 12 5.38 -3.39 -3.82
N PHE A 13 4.78 -3.06 -4.96
CA PHE A 13 3.33 -2.99 -5.12
C PHE A 13 2.63 -4.29 -4.72
N ASN A 14 3.13 -5.44 -5.17
CA ASN A 14 2.54 -6.74 -4.81
C ASN A 14 2.61 -7.03 -3.30
N VAL A 15 3.72 -6.67 -2.64
CA VAL A 15 3.85 -6.80 -1.19
C VAL A 15 2.85 -5.89 -0.48
N LEU A 16 2.82 -4.59 -0.83
CA LEU A 16 1.93 -3.61 -0.20
C LEU A 16 0.45 -3.97 -0.42
N LYS A 17 0.09 -4.41 -1.63
CA LYS A 17 -1.26 -4.90 -1.97
C LYS A 17 -1.65 -6.08 -1.07
N LYS A 18 -0.77 -7.07 -0.90
CA LYS A 18 -1.02 -8.25 -0.06
C LYS A 18 -1.17 -7.88 1.42
N GLN A 19 -0.34 -6.97 1.94
CA GLN A 19 -0.45 -6.52 3.34
C GLN A 19 -1.71 -5.68 3.56
N GLY A 20 -2.02 -4.75 2.66
CA GLY A 20 -3.26 -3.96 2.71
C GLY A 20 -4.52 -4.84 2.71
N GLN A 21 -4.54 -5.91 1.91
CA GLN A 21 -5.63 -6.90 1.94
C GLN A 21 -5.75 -7.62 3.29
N LYS A 22 -4.62 -7.97 3.93
CA LYS A 22 -4.64 -8.61 5.26
C LYS A 22 -5.21 -7.66 6.31
N VAL A 23 -4.73 -6.41 6.34
CA VAL A 23 -5.21 -5.38 7.27
C VAL A 23 -6.70 -5.14 7.06
N ARG A 24 -7.17 -5.00 5.81
CA ARG A 24 -8.60 -4.83 5.52
C ARG A 24 -9.46 -5.99 6.04
N ARG A 25 -9.04 -7.24 5.89
CA ARG A 25 -9.80 -8.42 6.36
C ARG A 25 -10.02 -8.44 7.88
N GLN A 26 -9.26 -7.64 8.63
CA GLN A 26 -9.47 -7.47 10.07
C GLN A 26 -10.67 -6.56 10.37
N PHE A 27 -11.04 -5.67 9.44
CA PHE A 27 -12.21 -4.80 9.56
C PHE A 27 -13.42 -5.49 8.93
N LYS A 28 -14.47 -5.73 9.72
CA LYS A 28 -15.74 -6.34 9.28
C LYS A 28 -16.88 -5.33 9.43
N GLY A 29 -17.86 -5.38 8.53
CA GLY A 29 -19.02 -4.47 8.55
C GLY A 29 -18.71 -3.08 8.00
N ASP A 30 -19.66 -2.16 8.19
CA ASP A 30 -19.58 -0.77 7.71
C ASP A 30 -18.72 0.08 8.64
N THR A 31 -17.44 -0.25 8.66
CA THR A 31 -16.42 0.52 9.35
C THR A 31 -15.86 1.52 8.35
N ASN A 32 -15.61 2.76 8.78
CA ASN A 32 -14.83 3.75 8.03
C ASN A 32 -13.37 3.68 8.50
N PRO A 33 -12.59 2.62 8.16
CA PRO A 33 -11.25 2.47 8.67
C PRO A 33 -10.34 3.57 8.11
N ILE A 34 -9.69 4.29 9.02
CA ILE A 34 -8.61 5.20 8.66
C ILE A 34 -7.35 4.35 8.55
N PHE A 35 -6.88 4.15 7.32
CA PHE A 35 -5.64 3.43 7.09
C PHE A 35 -4.46 4.31 7.50
N ASN A 36 -3.58 3.77 8.34
CA ASN A 36 -2.31 4.38 8.68
C ASN A 36 -1.24 3.29 8.90
N LEU A 37 0.01 3.71 8.99
CA LEU A 37 1.08 2.87 9.50
C LEU A 37 0.96 2.72 11.03
N GLY A 38 1.52 1.64 11.57
CA GLY A 38 1.61 1.44 13.03
C GLY A 38 2.70 2.28 13.70
N HIS A 39 3.50 3.00 12.92
CA HIS A 39 4.58 3.88 13.36
C HIS A 39 4.89 4.93 12.28
N ASP A 40 5.74 5.90 12.59
CA ASP A 40 6.15 6.94 11.66
C ASP A 40 6.91 6.39 10.44
N ILE A 41 6.83 7.13 9.33
CA ILE A 41 7.63 6.85 8.14
C ILE A 41 9.07 7.25 8.44
N THR A 42 10.00 6.30 8.30
CA THR A 42 11.43 6.58 8.49
C THR A 42 11.97 7.40 7.31
N SER A 43 12.96 8.26 7.58
CA SER A 43 13.46 9.24 6.59
C SER A 43 14.20 8.61 5.40
N ASP A 44 14.55 7.34 5.49
CA ASP A 44 15.21 6.55 4.44
C ASP A 44 14.22 5.91 3.45
N VAL A 45 12.91 6.05 3.66
CA VAL A 45 11.89 5.56 2.72
C VAL A 45 11.83 6.45 1.49
N ASP A 46 11.97 5.82 0.31
CA ASP A 46 11.77 6.48 -0.99
C ASP A 46 10.31 6.97 -1.12
N PRO A 47 10.07 8.27 -1.37
CA PRO A 47 8.73 8.82 -1.57
C PRO A 47 7.95 8.15 -2.72
N GLU A 48 8.62 7.64 -3.76
CA GLU A 48 7.95 6.89 -4.84
C GLU A 48 7.25 5.63 -4.30
N ASN A 49 7.86 4.95 -3.31
CA ASN A 49 7.26 3.77 -2.69
C ASN A 49 6.03 4.14 -1.86
N MET A 50 6.01 5.32 -1.23
CA MET A 50 4.85 5.81 -0.50
C MET A 50 3.66 6.09 -1.42
N ALA A 51 3.90 6.64 -2.61
CA ALA A 51 2.85 6.84 -3.61
C ALA A 51 2.19 5.51 -4.03
N VAL A 52 2.97 4.42 -4.12
CA VAL A 52 2.46 3.08 -4.41
C VAL A 52 1.55 2.56 -3.30
N LEU A 53 1.90 2.78 -2.02
CA LEU A 53 1.06 2.40 -0.89
C LEU A 53 -0.27 3.16 -0.90
N VAL A 54 -0.22 4.49 -1.04
CA VAL A 54 -1.40 5.36 -1.09
C VAL A 54 -2.30 4.95 -2.25
N GLY A 55 -1.73 4.76 -3.44
CA GLY A 55 -2.46 4.30 -4.62
C GLY A 55 -3.12 2.93 -4.42
N ALA A 56 -2.44 1.99 -3.75
CA ALA A 56 -3.03 0.70 -3.43
C ALA A 56 -4.27 0.88 -2.53
N VAL A 57 -4.17 1.63 -1.43
CA VAL A 57 -5.25 1.86 -0.47
C VAL A 57 -6.47 2.54 -1.12
N HIS A 58 -6.27 3.57 -1.94
CA HIS A 58 -7.38 4.25 -2.63
C HIS A 58 -8.09 3.35 -3.64
N ASN A 59 -7.34 2.58 -4.44
CA ASN A 59 -7.92 1.67 -5.44
C ASN A 59 -8.62 0.45 -4.81
N PHE A 60 -8.43 0.18 -3.52
CA PHE A 60 -9.21 -0.85 -2.82
C PHE A 60 -10.66 -0.43 -2.56
N ARG A 61 -10.98 0.87 -2.64
CA ARG A 61 -12.34 1.41 -2.40
C ARG A 61 -13.25 1.29 -3.63
N SER A 62 -12.69 1.23 -4.83
CA SER A 62 -13.43 1.26 -6.10
C SER A 62 -13.82 -0.11 -6.66
N SER A 63 -13.58 -1.20 -5.93
CA SER A 63 -13.97 -2.56 -6.35
C SER A 63 -15.20 -3.09 -5.57
N GLN A 64 -16.11 -2.19 -5.21
CA GLN A 64 -17.49 -2.53 -4.82
C GLN A 64 -18.44 -2.26 -5.97
#